data_AF-M4RQ20-F1
#
_entry.id   AF-M4RQ20-F1
#
_cell.length_a   1.000
_cell.length_b   1.000
_cell.length_c   1.000
_cell.angle_alpha   90.00
_cell.angle_beta   90.00
_cell.angle_gamma   90.00
#
_symmetry.space_group_name_H-M   'P 1'
#
loop_
_entity.id
_entity.type
_entity.pdbx_description
1 polymer ?
#
loop_
_entity_poly.entity_id
_entity_poly.type
_entity_poly.pdbx_seq_one_letter_code
_entity_poly.pdbx_strand_id
1 'polypeptide(L)'
;MSKLVELFCDVDDFCKVFIPQWRKQLLEDGTRKRQKEGQMTTYEIMTIVVSFHMSHYRDFKNYSLGYVSLVYKNASPNLLSYTQFIEVMPRVIVPICAYFTSLKRKPTGHEFIDSTSIKVCHNIRIPRHKTFNGIAQRGKGTMGWF
;
A
#
# COMPACT_ATOMS: atom_id res chain seq x y z
N MET A 1 -14.24 1.72 -21.67
CA MET A 1 -14.39 1.72 -20.20
C MET A 1 -13.38 2.72 -19.65
N SER A 2 -13.71 3.56 -18.67
CA SER A 2 -12.71 4.48 -18.10
C SER A 2 -11.70 3.65 -17.29
N LYS A 3 -10.39 3.94 -17.41
CA LYS A 3 -9.31 3.23 -16.67
C LYS A 3 -9.56 3.12 -15.16
N LEU A 4 -10.32 4.08 -14.62
CA LEU A 4 -10.72 4.12 -13.21
C LEU A 4 -11.68 2.99 -12.84
N VAL A 5 -12.65 2.68 -13.71
CA VAL A 5 -13.64 1.62 -13.48
C VAL A 5 -12.97 0.25 -13.57
N GLU A 6 -12.06 0.05 -14.52
CA GLU A 6 -11.27 -1.19 -14.61
C GLU A 6 -10.44 -1.41 -13.34
N LEU A 7 -9.73 -0.37 -12.87
CA LEU A 7 -8.98 -0.43 -11.61
C LEU A 7 -9.89 -0.72 -10.42
N PHE A 8 -11.08 -0.10 -10.36
CA PHE A 8 -12.02 -0.31 -9.28
C PHE A 8 -12.50 -1.76 -9.22
N CYS A 9 -12.89 -2.34 -10.37
CA CYS A 9 -13.32 -3.73 -10.45
C CYS A 9 -12.20 -4.70 -10.06
N ASP A 10 -10.98 -4.48 -10.56
CA ASP A 10 -9.82 -5.35 -10.29
C ASP A 10 -9.46 -5.35 -8.79
N VAL A 11 -9.44 -4.17 -8.17
CA VAL A 11 -9.17 -4.02 -6.73
C VAL A 11 -10.30 -4.62 -5.88
N ASP A 12 -11.56 -4.43 -6.26
CA ASP A 12 -12.72 -5.02 -5.56
C ASP A 12 -12.67 -6.55 -5.59
N ASP A 13 -12.43 -7.15 -6.76
CA ASP A 13 -12.34 -8.61 -6.92
C ASP A 13 -11.14 -9.18 -6.14
N PHE A 14 -10.01 -8.49 -6.12
CA PHE A 14 -8.90 -8.84 -5.25
C PHE A 14 -9.29 -8.80 -3.76
N CYS A 15 -9.94 -7.72 -3.31
CA CYS A 15 -10.29 -7.54 -1.90
C CYS A 15 -11.32 -8.58 -1.41
N LYS A 16 -12.26 -9.00 -2.26
CA LYS A 16 -13.22 -10.08 -1.94
C LYS A 16 -12.53 -11.38 -1.54
N VAL A 17 -11.39 -11.70 -2.17
CA VAL A 17 -10.62 -12.92 -1.87
C VAL A 17 -9.62 -12.68 -0.73
N PHE A 18 -8.87 -11.58 -0.80
CA PHE A 18 -7.75 -11.32 0.10
C PHE A 18 -8.18 -10.97 1.52
N ILE A 19 -9.15 -10.06 1.70
CA ILE A 19 -9.50 -9.54 3.03
C ILE A 19 -9.99 -10.63 3.99
N PRO A 20 -10.88 -11.57 3.59
CA PRO A 20 -11.31 -12.64 4.47
C PRO A 20 -10.18 -13.57 4.90
N GLN A 21 -9.25 -13.88 3.99
CA GLN A 21 -8.09 -14.72 4.30
C GLN A 21 -7.11 -14.00 5.22
N TRP A 22 -6.83 -12.72 4.92
CA TRP A 22 -5.93 -11.90 5.72
C TRP A 22 -6.44 -11.75 7.16
N ARG A 23 -7.74 -11.47 7.34
CA ARG A 23 -8.34 -11.37 8.68
C ARG A 23 -8.19 -12.65 9.51
N LYS A 24 -8.21 -13.83 8.90
CA LYS A 24 -7.99 -15.12 9.59
C LYS A 24 -6.55 -15.33 10.04
N GLN A 25 -5.58 -14.68 9.39
CA GLN A 25 -4.15 -14.80 9.69
C GLN A 25 -3.66 -13.75 10.68
N LEU A 26 -4.46 -12.72 10.95
CA LEU A 26 -4.10 -11.67 11.90
C LEU A 26 -4.07 -12.23 13.32
N LEU A 27 -2.98 -11.93 14.03
CA LEU A 27 -2.86 -12.24 15.45
C LEU A 27 -3.68 -11.25 16.27
N GLU A 28 -4.37 -11.75 17.29
CA GLU A 28 -5.13 -10.93 18.22
C GLU A 28 -4.26 -10.58 19.44
N ASP A 29 -4.07 -9.28 19.67
CA ASP A 29 -3.36 -8.75 20.84
C ASP A 29 -4.30 -8.53 22.05
N GLY A 30 -5.61 -8.80 21.90
CA GLY A 30 -6.63 -8.64 22.96
C GLY A 30 -6.93 -7.19 23.38
N THR A 31 -6.08 -6.23 23.02
CA THR A 31 -6.25 -4.79 23.27
C THR A 31 -7.44 -4.21 22.50
N ARG A 32 -7.68 -4.67 21.27
CA ARG A 32 -8.73 -4.16 20.39
C ARG A 32 -9.98 -5.02 20.44
N LYS A 33 -10.94 -4.62 21.29
CA LYS A 33 -12.20 -5.35 21.52
C LYS A 33 -13.29 -5.14 20.46
N ARG A 34 -13.14 -4.12 19.60
CA ARG A 34 -14.16 -3.78 18.59
C ARG A 34 -13.52 -3.55 17.23
N GLN A 35 -14.02 -4.27 16.22
CA GLN A 35 -13.79 -3.97 14.82
C GLN A 35 -15.04 -3.27 14.27
N LYS A 36 -14.93 -1.96 14.00
CA LYS A 36 -15.96 -1.21 13.27
C LYS A 36 -15.53 -1.09 11.82
N GLU A 37 -16.46 -1.35 10.92
CA GLU A 37 -16.32 -0.98 9.53
C GLU A 37 -16.32 0.55 9.41
N GLY A 38 -15.41 1.06 8.57
CA GLY A 38 -15.37 2.48 8.23
C GLY A 38 -16.53 2.85 7.31
N GLN A 39 -16.76 4.14 7.12
CA GLN A 39 -17.75 4.62 6.13
C GLN A 39 -17.37 4.22 4.69
N MET A 40 -16.07 4.16 4.42
CA MET A 40 -15.51 3.76 3.15
C MET A 40 -14.84 2.39 3.28
N THR A 41 -15.06 1.55 2.28
CA THR A 41 -14.53 0.19 2.22
C THR A 41 -13.03 0.18 1.89
N THR A 42 -12.37 -0.93 2.21
CA THR A 42 -10.93 -1.08 1.95
C THR A 42 -10.59 -0.96 0.47
N TYR A 43 -11.40 -1.54 -0.42
CA TYR A 43 -11.14 -1.50 -1.86
C TYR A 43 -11.31 -0.08 -2.41
N GLU A 44 -12.34 0.68 -1.99
CA GLU A 44 -12.52 2.09 -2.40
C GLU A 44 -11.31 2.95 -2.04
N ILE A 45 -10.82 2.81 -0.80
CA ILE A 45 -9.62 3.53 -0.33
C ILE A 45 -8.42 3.13 -1.18
N MET A 46 -8.23 1.83 -1.43
CA MET A 46 -7.15 1.33 -2.29
C MET A 46 -7.23 1.90 -3.70
N THR A 47 -8.41 1.91 -4.33
CA THR A 47 -8.60 2.45 -5.68
C THR A 47 -8.23 3.94 -5.73
N ILE A 48 -8.62 4.74 -4.73
CA ILE A 48 -8.25 6.16 -4.64
C ILE A 48 -6.73 6.33 -4.53
N VAL A 49 -6.06 5.54 -3.68
CA VAL A 49 -4.60 5.61 -3.51
C VAL A 49 -3.86 5.19 -4.79
N VAL A 50 -4.26 4.08 -5.41
CA VAL A 50 -3.60 3.60 -6.64
C VAL A 50 -3.86 4.57 -7.80
N SER A 51 -5.10 5.07 -7.94
CA SER A 51 -5.42 6.03 -9.00
C SER A 51 -4.75 7.39 -8.80
N PHE A 52 -4.46 7.81 -7.56
CA PHE A 52 -3.59 8.98 -7.32
C PHE A 52 -2.24 8.81 -8.02
N HIS A 53 -1.57 7.68 -7.81
CA HIS A 53 -0.26 7.42 -8.43
C HIS A 53 -0.34 7.28 -9.96
N MET A 54 -1.45 6.78 -10.51
CA MET A 54 -1.68 6.71 -11.96
C MET A 54 -2.06 8.05 -12.59
N SER A 55 -2.58 8.99 -11.81
CA SER A 55 -3.13 10.26 -12.30
C SER A 55 -2.09 11.37 -12.52
N HIS A 56 -0.84 11.13 -12.11
CA HIS A 56 0.28 12.09 -12.21
C HIS A 56 0.07 13.43 -11.45
N TYR A 57 -0.88 13.49 -10.52
CA TYR A 57 -0.99 14.63 -9.60
C TYR A 57 0.24 14.70 -8.70
N ARG A 58 0.73 15.92 -8.44
CA ARG A 58 1.94 16.16 -7.62
C ARG A 58 1.66 16.00 -6.13
N ASP A 59 0.47 16.41 -5.69
CA ASP A 59 0.08 16.41 -4.29
C ASP A 59 -1.29 15.76 -4.11
N PHE A 60 -1.41 15.00 -3.03
CA PHE A 60 -2.61 14.25 -2.73
C PHE A 60 -3.80 15.16 -2.37
N LYS A 61 -3.53 16.35 -1.84
CA LYS A 61 -4.56 17.30 -1.43
C LYS A 61 -5.37 17.79 -2.63
N ASN A 62 -4.70 18.29 -3.67
CA ASN A 62 -5.34 18.73 -4.91
C ASN A 62 -6.04 17.58 -5.64
N TYR A 63 -5.45 16.39 -5.62
CA TYR A 63 -6.08 15.19 -6.16
C TYR A 63 -7.41 14.87 -5.43
N SER A 64 -7.39 14.85 -4.10
CA SER A 64 -8.60 14.51 -3.32
C SER A 64 -9.70 15.58 -3.41
N LEU A 65 -9.33 16.86 -3.27
CA LEU A 65 -10.29 17.97 -3.23
C LEU A 65 -10.82 18.33 -4.61
N GLY A 66 -10.06 18.09 -5.67
CA GLY A 66 -10.45 18.37 -7.05
C GLY A 66 -11.00 17.14 -7.76
N TYR A 67 -10.14 16.17 -8.05
CA TYR A 67 -10.50 15.03 -8.91
C TYR A 67 -11.43 14.04 -8.20
N VAL A 68 -11.08 13.60 -6.99
CA VAL A 68 -11.87 12.59 -6.27
C VAL A 68 -13.23 13.14 -5.86
N SER A 69 -13.28 14.37 -5.33
CA SER A 69 -14.54 15.01 -4.93
C SER A 69 -15.53 15.20 -6.11
N LEU A 70 -15.03 15.30 -7.34
CA LEU A 70 -15.84 15.53 -8.53
C LEU A 70 -16.23 14.23 -9.23
N VAL A 71 -15.28 13.29 -9.37
CA VAL A 71 -15.47 12.04 -10.12
C VAL A 71 -16.06 10.94 -9.22
N TYR A 72 -15.57 10.79 -7.99
CA TYR A 72 -15.99 9.71 -7.10
C TYR A 72 -17.24 10.03 -6.29
N LYS A 73 -17.64 11.29 -6.13
CA LYS A 73 -18.85 11.64 -5.37
C LYS A 73 -20.13 11.04 -5.96
N ASN A 74 -20.14 10.81 -7.28
CA ASN A 74 -21.25 10.13 -7.95
C ASN A 74 -21.22 8.60 -7.77
N ALA A 75 -20.03 8.03 -7.55
CA ALA A 75 -19.83 6.58 -7.44
C ALA A 75 -19.88 6.09 -5.97
N SER A 76 -19.39 6.89 -5.03
CA SER A 76 -19.34 6.60 -3.60
C SER A 76 -20.00 7.76 -2.83
N PRO A 77 -21.25 7.60 -2.37
CA PRO A 77 -21.96 8.64 -1.64
C PRO A 77 -21.33 8.96 -0.28
N ASN A 78 -20.55 8.02 0.28
CA ASN A 78 -19.89 8.13 1.59
C ASN A 78 -18.40 8.49 1.45
N LEU A 79 -18.06 9.45 0.59
CA LEU A 79 -16.68 9.91 0.43
C LEU A 79 -16.16 10.56 1.72
N LEU A 80 -15.02 10.07 2.23
CA LEU A 80 -14.36 10.65 3.40
C LEU A 80 -13.81 12.04 3.09
N SER A 81 -13.75 12.91 4.10
CA SER A 81 -13.03 14.18 3.97
C SER A 81 -11.52 13.94 3.80
N TYR A 82 -10.81 14.90 3.22
CA TYR A 82 -9.35 14.81 3.04
C TYR A 82 -8.60 14.44 4.33
N THR A 83 -8.95 15.07 5.45
CA THR A 83 -8.29 14.82 6.74
C THR A 83 -8.55 13.41 7.25
N GLN A 84 -9.80 12.95 7.18
CA GLN A 84 -10.17 11.57 7.54
C GLN A 84 -9.52 10.55 6.62
N PHE A 85 -9.39 10.86 5.33
CA PHE A 85 -8.74 9.97 4.38
C PHE A 85 -7.28 9.76 4.75
N ILE A 86 -6.53 10.81 5.11
CA ILE A 86 -5.13 10.70 5.54
C ILE A 86 -5.00 9.80 6.77
N GLU A 87 -5.91 9.91 7.73
CA GLU A 87 -5.89 9.07 8.94
C GLU A 87 -6.16 7.59 8.64
N VAL A 88 -6.94 7.31 7.60
CA VAL A 88 -7.34 5.95 7.21
C VAL A 88 -6.36 5.32 6.21
N MET A 89 -5.70 6.11 5.36
CA MET A 89 -4.81 5.66 4.29
C MET A 89 -3.74 4.65 4.73
N PRO A 90 -3.08 4.77 5.90
CA PRO A 90 -2.09 3.78 6.34
C PRO A 90 -2.66 2.36 6.55
N ARG A 91 -3.97 2.22 6.78
CA ARG A 91 -4.61 0.92 7.03
C ARG A 91 -4.59 0.00 5.82
N VAL A 92 -4.52 0.58 4.62
CA VAL A 92 -4.55 -0.19 3.36
C VAL A 92 -3.18 -0.58 2.84
N ILE A 93 -2.10 -0.23 3.54
CA ILE A 93 -0.73 -0.49 3.06
C ILE A 93 -0.46 -1.98 2.84
N VAL A 94 -0.89 -2.85 3.77
CA VAL A 94 -0.70 -4.30 3.67
C VAL A 94 -1.51 -4.87 2.49
N PRO A 95 -2.82 -4.59 2.36
CA PRO A 95 -3.59 -4.94 1.17
C PRO A 95 -2.97 -4.45 -0.15
N ILE A 96 -2.47 -3.21 -0.20
CA ILE A 96 -1.84 -2.64 -1.40
C ILE A 96 -0.56 -3.38 -1.76
N CYS A 97 0.30 -3.67 -0.79
CA CYS A 97 1.52 -4.44 -1.02
C CYS A 97 1.19 -5.86 -1.53
N ALA A 98 0.18 -6.50 -0.96
CA ALA A 98 -0.28 -7.81 -1.42
C ALA A 98 -0.84 -7.75 -2.85
N TYR A 99 -1.67 -6.75 -3.14
CA TYR A 99 -2.21 -6.51 -4.48
C TYR A 99 -1.12 -6.27 -5.53
N PHE A 100 -0.13 -5.42 -5.23
CA PHE A 100 0.99 -5.23 -6.15
C PHE A 100 1.82 -6.49 -6.30
N THR A 101 1.91 -7.32 -5.27
CA THR A 101 2.61 -8.60 -5.35
C THR A 101 1.86 -9.59 -6.24
N SER A 102 0.53 -9.62 -6.21
CA SER A 102 -0.26 -10.47 -7.13
C SER A 102 -0.19 -10.01 -8.59
N LEU A 103 0.03 -8.71 -8.82
CA LEU A 103 0.23 -8.16 -10.17
C LEU A 103 1.64 -8.42 -10.74
N LYS A 104 2.64 -8.75 -9.90
CA LYS A 104 4.00 -9.04 -10.36
C LYS A 104 4.00 -10.29 -11.24
N ARG A 105 4.54 -10.15 -12.46
CA ARG A 105 4.82 -11.29 -13.33
C ARG A 105 6.07 -12.03 -12.86
N LYS A 106 6.22 -13.28 -13.31
CA LYS A 106 7.47 -14.02 -13.12
C LYS A 106 8.62 -13.24 -13.73
N PRO A 107 9.76 -13.15 -13.04
CA PRO A 107 10.90 -12.40 -13.55
C PRO A 107 11.45 -13.06 -14.81
N THR A 108 11.60 -12.28 -15.87
CA THR A 108 12.09 -12.73 -17.18
C THR A 108 13.63 -12.74 -17.27
N GLY A 109 14.32 -12.65 -16.12
CA GLY A 109 15.78 -12.70 -16.00
C GLY A 109 16.47 -11.35 -15.77
N HIS A 110 15.80 -10.22 -16.01
CA HIS A 110 16.35 -8.88 -15.79
C HIS A 110 15.44 -8.11 -14.82
N GLU A 111 15.93 -7.89 -13.60
CA GLU A 111 15.24 -7.09 -12.58
C GLU A 111 16.00 -5.78 -12.39
N PHE A 112 15.30 -4.66 -12.57
CA PHE A 112 15.83 -3.35 -12.25
C PHE A 112 15.39 -2.98 -10.84
N ILE A 113 16.37 -2.71 -9.99
CA ILE A 113 16.16 -2.19 -8.63
C ILE A 113 16.89 -0.85 -8.57
N ASP A 114 16.24 0.16 -7.99
CA ASP A 114 16.91 1.44 -7.77
C ASP A 114 18.12 1.24 -6.84
N SER A 115 19.18 2.02 -7.06
CA SER A 115 20.43 1.94 -6.32
C SER A 115 20.32 2.40 -4.86
N THR A 116 19.12 2.73 -4.39
CA THR A 116 18.87 3.22 -3.03
C THR A 116 19.28 2.18 -2.00
N SER A 117 20.22 2.53 -1.12
CA SER A 117 20.67 1.64 -0.05
C SER A 117 19.57 1.41 0.99
N ILE A 118 19.15 0.17 1.20
CA ILE A 118 18.24 -0.21 2.28
C ILE A 118 19.06 -0.60 3.50
N LYS A 119 19.31 0.36 4.39
CA LYS A 119 20.10 0.14 5.60
C LYS A 119 19.24 -0.49 6.69
N VAL A 120 19.56 -1.73 7.05
CA VAL A 120 18.82 -2.48 8.07
C VAL A 120 19.37 -2.21 9.48
N CYS A 121 20.67 -1.99 9.60
CA CYS A 121 21.33 -1.64 10.86
C CYS A 121 22.54 -0.72 10.63
N HIS A 122 23.09 -0.18 11.71
CA HIS A 122 24.35 0.55 11.65
C HIS A 122 25.54 -0.41 11.48
N ASN A 123 26.58 -0.04 10.74
CA ASN A 123 27.71 -0.92 10.41
C ASN A 123 28.37 -1.59 11.62
N ILE A 124 28.46 -0.87 12.74
CA ILE A 124 29.06 -1.35 14.00
C ILE A 124 28.21 -2.49 14.61
N ARG A 125 26.92 -2.55 14.30
CA ARG A 125 25.98 -3.55 14.84
C ARG A 125 25.82 -4.78 13.95
N ILE A 126 26.46 -4.83 12.78
CA ILE A 126 26.38 -5.97 11.85
C ILE A 126 26.62 -7.32 12.57
N PRO A 127 27.66 -7.49 13.41
CA PRO A 127 27.91 -8.78 14.06
C PRO A 127 26.85 -9.22 15.08
N ARG A 128 26.00 -8.29 15.55
CA ARG A 128 25.01 -8.53 16.61
C ARG A 128 23.56 -8.51 16.10
N HIS A 129 23.36 -8.21 14.82
CA HIS A 129 22.03 -8.04 14.26
C HIS A 129 21.39 -9.39 13.93
N LYS A 130 20.30 -9.73 14.63
CA LYS A 130 19.65 -11.06 14.53
C LYS A 130 18.39 -11.07 13.68
N THR A 131 17.66 -9.95 13.59
CA THR A 131 16.33 -9.86 12.96
C THR A 131 16.33 -10.17 11.47
N PHE A 132 17.39 -9.81 10.75
CA PHE A 132 17.53 -10.12 9.31
C PHE A 132 18.72 -11.03 9.02
N ASN A 133 19.11 -11.87 9.98
CA ASN A 133 20.19 -12.82 9.77
C ASN A 133 19.83 -13.80 8.64
N GLY A 134 20.70 -13.96 7.64
CA GLY A 134 20.45 -14.77 6.44
C GLY A 134 19.58 -14.11 5.36
N ILE A 135 18.98 -12.94 5.63
CA ILE A 135 18.18 -12.18 4.65
C ILE A 135 18.97 -10.97 4.14
N ALA A 136 19.54 -10.18 5.07
CA ALA A 136 20.32 -8.99 4.73
C ALA A 136 21.81 -9.33 4.57
N GLN A 137 22.45 -8.71 3.56
CA GLN A 137 23.88 -8.82 3.29
C GLN A 137 24.53 -7.44 3.19
N ARG A 138 25.86 -7.41 3.25
CA ARG A 138 26.63 -6.17 3.22
C ARG A 138 26.60 -5.56 1.82
N GLY A 139 26.18 -4.30 1.74
CA GLY A 139 26.10 -3.54 0.50
C GLY A 139 27.18 -2.48 0.40
N LYS A 140 27.56 -2.10 -0.82
CA LYS A 140 28.43 -0.94 -1.08
C LYS A 140 27.71 0.04 -1.98
N GLY A 141 27.50 1.25 -1.49
CA GLY A 141 27.02 2.38 -2.29
C GLY A 141 28.15 3.37 -2.59
N THR A 142 27.81 4.43 -3.31
CA THR A 142 28.71 5.59 -3.54
C THR A 142 29.18 6.22 -2.23
N MET A 143 28.31 6.23 -1.21
CA MET A 143 28.59 6.77 0.12
C MET A 143 29.31 5.78 1.07
N GLY A 144 29.74 4.61 0.56
CA GLY A 144 30.49 3.62 1.32
C GLY A 144 29.71 2.34 1.64
N TRP A 145 30.22 1.57 2.61
CA TRP A 145 29.65 0.31 3.04
C TRP A 145 28.46 0.50 3.97
N PHE A 146 27.45 -0.37 3.85
CA PHE A 146 26.30 -0.44 4.75
C PHE A 146 25.85 -1.89 4.99
#